data_AF-A0A0C2CQ03-F1
#
_entry.id   AF-A0A0C2CQ03-F1
#
_cell.length_a   1.000
_cell.length_b   1.000
_cell.length_c   1.000
_cell.angle_alpha   90.00
_cell.angle_beta   90.00
_cell.angle_gamma   90.00
#
_symmetry.space_group_name_H-M   'P 1'
#
loop_
_entity.id
_entity.type
_entity.pdbx_description
1 polymer ?
#
loop_
_entity_poly.entity_id
_entity_poly.type
_entity_poly.pdbx_seq_one_letter_code
_entity_poly.pdbx_strand_id
1 'polypeptide(L)'
;MPSSRIQSTLFAAAFLLTGGLLLTACPQGDVGAPCNHGSVEPPSSKLVTFPALSCSDLLCVYGEEQTVPEAACENDLDCNNVAGGNGENIFECELGSCRLSLQYVLERSMCSKTCVTDEDCNNSTISNRPTVDPEETACATGFKCTVLQRLGQFCCDKLCVCRDDLPALDELEMDCTPNIGDAWLECNSTDPAMDPSMTGAAP
;
A
#
# COMPACT_ATOMS: atom_id res chain seq x y z
N MET A 1 47.90 -69.08 -17.84
CA MET A 1 48.89 -67.99 -18.06
C MET A 1 48.84 -67.61 -19.53
N PRO A 2 48.87 -66.33 -19.98
CA PRO A 2 48.74 -65.05 -19.29
C PRO A 2 47.67 -64.09 -19.90
N SER A 3 47.46 -62.96 -19.20
CA SER A 3 47.09 -61.59 -19.64
C SER A 3 46.01 -61.34 -20.70
N SER A 4 44.87 -60.72 -20.35
CA SER A 4 44.68 -59.28 -20.03
C SER A 4 44.77 -58.36 -21.24
N ARG A 5 43.62 -57.74 -21.59
CA ARG A 5 43.47 -56.31 -21.90
C ARG A 5 41.99 -55.94 -21.92
N ILE A 6 41.57 -55.29 -20.83
CA ILE A 6 40.31 -54.57 -20.67
C ILE A 6 40.44 -53.28 -21.47
N GLN A 7 39.52 -53.03 -22.41
CA GLN A 7 39.33 -51.70 -23.01
C GLN A 7 37.94 -51.21 -22.63
N SER A 8 37.90 -50.41 -21.56
CA SER A 8 36.77 -49.60 -21.15
C SER A 8 36.60 -48.44 -22.13
N THR A 9 35.49 -48.39 -22.83
CA THR A 9 35.00 -47.18 -23.50
C THR A 9 33.91 -46.54 -22.64
N LEU A 10 34.34 -45.56 -21.86
CA LEU A 10 33.48 -44.55 -21.24
C LEU A 10 32.72 -43.79 -22.35
N PHE A 11 31.42 -44.05 -22.49
CA PHE A 11 30.52 -43.07 -23.09
C PHE A 11 29.70 -42.44 -21.97
N ALA A 12 30.23 -41.31 -21.49
CA ALA A 12 29.48 -40.32 -20.76
C ALA A 12 28.45 -39.69 -21.72
N ALA A 13 27.17 -39.86 -21.43
CA ALA A 13 26.10 -39.05 -21.99
C ALA A 13 25.16 -38.67 -20.85
N ALA A 14 25.61 -37.69 -20.07
CA ALA A 14 24.80 -36.99 -19.10
C ALA A 14 23.84 -36.05 -19.86
N PHE A 15 22.63 -36.52 -20.13
CA PHE A 15 21.52 -35.62 -20.46
C PHE A 15 20.93 -35.09 -19.15
N LEU A 16 21.62 -34.10 -18.58
CA LEU A 16 21.02 -33.20 -17.59
C LEU A 16 20.07 -32.28 -18.35
N LEU A 17 18.80 -32.68 -18.44
CA LEU A 17 17.70 -31.75 -18.68
C LEU A 17 17.52 -30.90 -17.43
N THR A 18 18.44 -29.94 -17.22
CA THR A 18 18.19 -28.77 -16.39
C THR A 18 17.20 -27.88 -17.13
N GLY A 19 15.95 -28.33 -17.19
CA GLY A 19 14.81 -27.44 -17.41
C GLY A 19 14.70 -26.57 -16.18
N GLY A 20 15.44 -25.47 -16.17
CA GLY A 20 15.26 -24.43 -15.16
C GLY A 20 13.82 -23.94 -15.24
N LEU A 21 12.98 -24.44 -14.34
CA LEU A 21 11.84 -23.67 -13.86
C LEU A 21 12.43 -22.43 -13.19
N LEU A 22 12.75 -21.43 -14.01
CA LEU A 22 12.73 -20.06 -13.56
C LEU A 22 11.27 -19.79 -13.22
N LEU A 23 10.91 -20.07 -11.96
CA LEU A 23 9.77 -19.46 -11.32
C LEU A 23 10.06 -17.96 -11.29
N THR A 24 9.89 -17.29 -12.43
CA THR A 24 9.61 -15.87 -12.43
C THR A 24 8.27 -15.78 -11.74
N ALA A 25 8.28 -15.60 -10.42
CA ALA A 25 7.11 -15.21 -9.67
C ALA A 25 6.67 -13.89 -10.32
N CYS A 26 5.71 -13.97 -11.22
CA CYS A 26 5.07 -12.78 -11.75
C CYS A 26 4.51 -12.04 -10.54
N PRO A 27 4.81 -10.76 -10.35
CA PRO A 27 4.20 -9.99 -9.27
C PRO A 27 2.69 -10.09 -9.45
N GLN A 28 2.00 -10.71 -8.49
CA GLN A 28 0.55 -10.79 -8.56
C GLN A 28 0.03 -9.40 -8.23
N GLY A 29 -0.64 -8.78 -9.21
CA GLY A 29 -1.35 -7.53 -8.98
C GLY A 29 -2.39 -7.76 -7.90
N ASP A 30 -2.22 -7.12 -6.76
CA ASP A 30 -3.14 -7.18 -5.63
C ASP A 30 -3.66 -5.78 -5.26
N VAL A 31 -3.44 -4.79 -6.15
CA VAL A 31 -3.96 -3.43 -5.97
C VAL A 31 -5.48 -3.50 -5.72
N GLY A 32 -5.92 -2.97 -4.59
CA GLY A 32 -7.33 -3.02 -4.17
C GLY A 32 -7.72 -4.23 -3.32
N ALA A 33 -6.82 -5.18 -3.06
CA ALA A 33 -7.08 -6.22 -2.07
C ALA A 33 -7.16 -5.61 -0.67
N PRO A 34 -8.11 -6.03 0.20
CA PRO A 34 -8.15 -5.52 1.56
C PRO A 34 -6.88 -5.88 2.32
N CYS A 35 -6.37 -4.94 3.11
CA CYS A 35 -5.14 -5.13 3.88
C CYS A 35 -5.28 -4.59 5.29
N ASN A 36 -4.44 -5.12 6.19
CA ASN A 36 -4.34 -4.62 7.56
C ASN A 36 -3.00 -3.91 7.74
N HIS A 37 -3.06 -2.66 8.22
CA HIS A 37 -1.91 -1.83 8.55
C HIS A 37 -1.16 -2.26 9.82
N GLY A 38 -1.64 -3.28 10.54
CA GLY A 38 -1.03 -3.77 11.79
C GLY A 38 -1.21 -2.84 13.00
N SER A 39 -1.75 -1.63 12.80
CA SER A 39 -2.14 -0.72 13.88
C SER A 39 -3.40 -1.18 14.60
N VAL A 40 -3.44 -0.96 15.92
CA VAL A 40 -4.63 -1.11 16.76
C VAL A 40 -5.34 0.22 17.02
N GLU A 41 -4.74 1.32 16.55
CA GLU A 41 -5.29 2.66 16.63
C GLU A 41 -5.60 3.18 15.22
N PRO A 42 -6.78 3.79 15.00
CA PRO A 42 -7.13 4.38 13.72
C PRO A 42 -6.23 5.59 13.44
N PRO A 43 -5.70 5.75 12.22
CA PRO A 43 -4.92 6.92 11.87
C PRO A 43 -5.82 8.17 11.84
N SER A 44 -5.25 9.32 12.18
CA SER A 44 -5.94 10.62 12.07
C SER A 44 -5.95 11.20 10.66
N SER A 45 -5.30 10.53 9.69
CA SER A 45 -5.10 11.00 8.33
C SER A 45 -4.84 9.82 7.39
N LYS A 46 -4.59 10.13 6.11
CA LYS A 46 -4.02 9.20 5.12
C LYS A 46 -2.83 8.45 5.71
N LEU A 47 -2.74 7.16 5.41
CA LEU A 47 -1.71 6.27 5.95
C LEU A 47 -1.16 5.38 4.85
N VAL A 48 0.17 5.27 4.79
CA VAL A 48 0.86 4.25 4.00
C VAL A 48 1.68 3.39 4.95
N THR A 49 1.35 2.11 5.04
CA THR A 49 2.07 1.14 5.86
C THR A 49 2.97 0.28 4.99
N PHE A 50 4.22 0.14 5.42
CA PHE A 50 5.19 -0.80 4.86
C PHE A 50 6.13 -1.28 5.98
N PRO A 51 6.43 -2.59 6.05
CA PRO A 51 5.96 -3.66 5.17
C PRO A 51 4.58 -4.22 5.58
N ALA A 52 3.67 -4.37 4.61
CA ALA A 52 2.38 -5.01 4.76
C ALA A 52 2.40 -6.41 4.15
N LEU A 53 2.62 -7.45 4.96
CA LEU A 53 2.85 -8.82 4.49
C LEU A 53 1.67 -9.46 3.74
N SER A 54 0.47 -8.88 3.85
CA SER A 54 -0.70 -9.30 3.08
C SER A 54 -0.63 -8.87 1.62
N CYS A 55 0.24 -7.91 1.28
CA CYS A 55 0.33 -7.32 -0.05
C CYS A 55 1.58 -7.78 -0.80
N SER A 56 1.48 -7.96 -2.12
CA SER A 56 2.58 -8.37 -3.00
C SER A 56 3.75 -7.39 -2.97
N ASP A 57 3.44 -6.09 -3.06
CA ASP A 57 4.43 -5.00 -2.99
C ASP A 57 4.67 -4.50 -1.55
N LEU A 58 4.11 -5.21 -0.55
CA LEU A 58 4.21 -4.88 0.87
C LEU A 58 3.65 -3.50 1.24
N LEU A 59 2.77 -2.94 0.42
CA LEU A 59 2.19 -1.61 0.63
C LEU A 59 0.70 -1.72 0.94
N CYS A 60 0.30 -1.19 2.10
CA CYS A 60 -1.11 -1.07 2.50
C CYS A 60 -1.44 0.40 2.68
N VAL A 61 -2.48 0.87 1.99
CA VAL A 61 -2.83 2.28 1.88
C VAL A 61 -4.25 2.51 2.37
N TYR A 62 -4.41 3.51 3.24
CA TYR A 62 -5.67 4.15 3.54
C TYR A 62 -5.63 5.57 2.96
N GLY A 63 -6.45 5.81 1.93
CA GLY A 63 -6.36 7.00 1.09
C GLY A 63 -7.24 8.17 1.52
N GLU A 64 -8.15 7.94 2.46
CA GLU A 64 -9.21 8.88 2.79
C GLU A 64 -8.85 9.82 3.95
N GLU A 65 -9.39 11.03 3.90
CA GLU A 65 -9.20 12.05 4.92
C GLU A 65 -10.55 12.44 5.50
N GLN A 66 -10.76 12.07 6.76
CA GLN A 66 -12.03 12.30 7.47
C GLN A 66 -11.88 13.48 8.44
N THR A 67 -12.86 14.38 8.43
CA THR A 67 -12.95 15.42 9.46
C THR A 67 -13.71 14.86 10.66
N VAL A 68 -12.97 14.53 11.72
CA VAL A 68 -13.56 13.99 12.95
C VAL A 68 -14.42 15.06 13.63
N PRO A 69 -15.68 14.77 14.01
CA PRO A 69 -16.52 15.71 14.73
C PRO A 69 -15.94 16.09 16.09
N GLU A 70 -15.83 17.39 16.37
CA GLU A 70 -15.44 17.93 17.69
C GLU A 70 -16.64 17.93 18.67
N ALA A 71 -17.33 16.79 18.79
CA ALA A 71 -18.47 16.62 19.67
C ALA A 71 -18.18 15.58 20.76
N ALA A 72 -18.70 15.84 21.96
CA ALA A 72 -18.78 14.80 22.98
C ALA A 72 -19.81 13.74 22.55
N CYS A 73 -19.54 12.48 22.89
CA CYS A 73 -20.37 11.36 22.52
C CYS A 73 -20.62 10.42 23.71
N GLU A 74 -21.72 9.70 23.69
CA GLU A 74 -21.97 8.56 24.58
C GLU A 74 -21.83 7.23 23.83
N ASN A 75 -22.04 7.24 22.52
CA ASN A 75 -21.99 6.07 21.66
C ASN A 75 -21.64 6.46 20.20
N ASP A 76 -21.34 5.48 19.36
CA ASP A 76 -20.94 5.68 17.96
C ASP A 76 -22.00 6.40 17.12
N LEU A 77 -23.28 6.19 17.45
CA LEU A 77 -24.39 6.82 16.72
C LEU A 77 -24.36 8.35 16.91
N ASP A 78 -23.93 8.84 18.07
CA ASP A 78 -23.78 10.29 18.30
C ASP A 78 -22.75 10.88 17.32
N CYS A 79 -21.60 10.23 17.16
CA CYS A 79 -20.54 10.68 16.27
C CYS A 79 -20.96 10.67 14.80
N ASN A 80 -21.59 9.58 14.34
CA ASN A 80 -22.00 9.44 12.95
C ASN A 80 -23.18 10.34 12.58
N ASN A 81 -24.08 10.66 13.52
CA ASN A 81 -25.16 11.60 13.29
C ASN A 81 -24.65 13.04 13.14
N VAL A 82 -23.69 13.46 13.97
CA VAL A 82 -23.13 14.82 13.92
C VAL A 82 -22.32 15.06 12.66
N ALA A 83 -21.63 14.03 12.16
CA ALA A 83 -20.89 14.09 10.90
C ALA A 83 -21.80 14.20 9.65
N GLY A 84 -23.13 14.12 9.80
CA GLY A 84 -24.06 14.09 8.67
C GLY A 84 -24.04 12.75 7.92
N GLY A 85 -23.72 11.65 8.61
CA GLY A 85 -23.51 10.34 8.02
C GLY A 85 -24.68 9.84 7.18
N ASN A 86 -24.36 9.19 6.06
CA ASN A 86 -25.33 8.57 5.14
C ASN A 86 -25.78 7.17 5.60
N GLY A 87 -25.61 6.83 6.89
CA GLY A 87 -25.86 5.50 7.44
C GLY A 87 -24.63 4.58 7.53
N GLU A 88 -23.43 5.10 7.24
CA GLU A 88 -22.16 4.39 7.39
C GLU A 88 -21.57 4.62 8.79
N ASN A 89 -20.93 3.59 9.37
CA ASN A 89 -20.27 3.66 10.68
C ASN A 89 -18.82 4.11 10.51
N ILE A 90 -18.63 5.38 10.17
CA ILE A 90 -17.31 5.99 9.89
C ILE A 90 -16.57 6.29 11.19
N PHE A 91 -17.29 6.77 12.20
CA PHE A 91 -16.74 7.21 13.48
C PHE A 91 -17.16 6.30 14.63
N GLU A 92 -16.35 6.24 15.67
CA GLU A 92 -16.65 5.56 16.92
C GLU A 92 -16.45 6.50 18.12
N CYS A 93 -17.20 6.25 19.19
CA CYS A 93 -17.09 7.00 20.43
C CYS A 93 -16.12 6.30 21.38
N GLU A 94 -15.01 6.96 21.69
CA GLU A 94 -14.04 6.46 22.65
C GLU A 94 -13.79 7.50 23.75
N LEU A 95 -13.95 7.08 25.02
CA LEU A 95 -13.73 7.93 26.20
C LEU A 95 -14.48 9.28 26.14
N GLY A 96 -15.66 9.29 25.51
CA GLY A 96 -16.51 10.47 25.38
C GLY A 96 -16.11 11.43 24.25
N SER A 97 -15.16 11.04 23.38
CA SER A 97 -14.75 11.81 22.21
C SER A 97 -14.92 10.98 20.94
N CYS A 98 -15.35 11.63 19.87
CA CYS A 98 -15.42 10.98 18.57
C CYS A 98 -14.01 10.78 17.99
N ARG A 99 -13.79 9.62 17.38
CA ARG A 99 -12.60 9.34 16.55
C ARG A 99 -13.00 8.52 15.34
N LEU A 100 -12.10 8.40 14.37
CA LEU A 100 -12.30 7.54 13.21
C LEU A 100 -12.41 6.07 13.66
N SER A 101 -13.33 5.29 13.08
CA SER A 101 -13.44 3.88 13.46
C SER A 101 -12.31 3.05 12.88
N LEU A 102 -11.72 2.18 13.70
CA LEU A 102 -10.71 1.23 13.23
C LEU A 102 -11.29 0.27 12.19
N GLN A 103 -12.54 -0.17 12.39
CA GLN A 103 -13.19 -1.09 11.45
C GLN A 103 -13.36 -0.44 10.07
N TYR A 104 -13.79 0.82 10.04
CA TYR A 104 -13.92 1.59 8.81
C TYR A 104 -12.57 1.71 8.09
N VAL A 105 -11.49 2.05 8.81
CA VAL A 105 -10.15 2.16 8.23
C VAL A 105 -9.72 0.83 7.61
N LEU A 106 -9.95 -0.30 8.29
CA LEU A 106 -9.59 -1.63 7.78
C LEU A 106 -10.39 -2.01 6.53
N GLU A 107 -11.67 -1.68 6.47
CA GLU A 107 -12.53 -1.93 5.30
C GLU A 107 -12.12 -1.08 4.08
N ARG A 108 -11.57 0.10 4.34
CA ARG A 108 -11.11 1.06 3.31
C ARG A 108 -9.62 0.94 3.00
N SER A 109 -8.87 0.12 3.75
CA SER A 109 -7.43 -0.09 3.56
C SER A 109 -7.18 -1.12 2.47
N MET A 110 -6.37 -0.73 1.47
CA MET A 110 -6.13 -1.53 0.28
C MET A 110 -4.65 -1.71 -0.03
N CYS A 111 -4.31 -2.89 -0.52
CA CYS A 111 -3.00 -3.14 -1.09
C CYS A 111 -2.77 -2.18 -2.26
N SER A 112 -1.55 -1.66 -2.32
CA SER A 112 -1.12 -0.67 -3.30
C SER A 112 0.24 -1.05 -3.85
N LYS A 113 0.74 -0.26 -4.79
CA LYS A 113 2.08 -0.36 -5.35
C LYS A 113 2.54 0.98 -5.89
N THR A 114 3.84 1.11 -6.11
CA THR A 114 4.40 2.26 -6.84
C THR A 114 4.02 2.20 -8.31
N CYS A 115 3.86 3.36 -8.92
CA CYS A 115 3.39 3.48 -10.29
C CYS A 115 4.01 4.68 -11.01
N VAL A 116 3.98 4.65 -12.34
CA VAL A 116 4.38 5.78 -13.20
C VAL A 116 3.14 6.38 -13.86
N THR A 117 2.20 5.53 -14.29
CA THR A 117 0.95 5.93 -14.94
C THR A 117 -0.27 5.21 -14.35
N ASP A 118 -1.47 5.71 -14.63
CA ASP A 118 -2.73 5.09 -14.18
C ASP A 118 -2.88 3.65 -14.70
N GLU A 119 -2.29 3.33 -15.87
CA GLU A 119 -2.30 1.99 -16.44
C GLU A 119 -1.55 0.96 -15.59
N ASP A 120 -0.53 1.40 -14.85
CA ASP A 120 0.20 0.51 -13.93
C ASP A 120 -0.73 -0.01 -12.83
N CYS A 121 -1.72 0.78 -12.44
CA CYS A 121 -2.70 0.42 -11.41
C CYS A 121 -3.83 -0.48 -11.90
N ASN A 122 -3.89 -0.75 -13.20
CA ASN A 122 -4.86 -1.68 -13.77
C ASN A 122 -4.38 -3.12 -13.58
N ASN A 123 -5.11 -3.90 -12.80
CA ASN A 123 -4.89 -5.34 -12.63
C ASN A 123 -5.38 -6.17 -13.84
N SER A 124 -5.32 -5.63 -15.06
CA SER A 124 -6.02 -6.21 -16.22
C SER A 124 -5.17 -7.19 -17.05
N THR A 125 -3.87 -7.28 -16.80
CA THR A 125 -2.99 -8.17 -17.58
C THR A 125 -2.91 -9.56 -16.98
N ILE A 126 -2.65 -10.59 -17.80
CA ILE A 126 -2.45 -11.99 -17.34
C ILE A 126 -1.37 -12.09 -16.25
N SER A 127 -0.39 -11.20 -16.27
CA SER A 127 0.69 -11.15 -15.30
C SER A 127 0.36 -10.36 -14.03
N ASN A 128 -0.66 -9.47 -14.06
CA ASN A 128 -1.13 -8.65 -12.93
C ASN A 128 -2.62 -8.88 -12.64
N ARG A 129 -3.13 -10.09 -12.87
CA ARG A 129 -4.55 -10.39 -12.62
C ARG A 129 -4.83 -10.15 -11.13
N PRO A 130 -5.92 -9.45 -10.77
CA PRO A 130 -6.21 -9.17 -9.39
C PRO A 130 -6.48 -10.50 -8.69
N THR A 131 -5.86 -10.70 -7.53
CA THR A 131 -6.17 -11.85 -6.66
C THR A 131 -7.60 -11.76 -6.10
N VAL A 132 -8.15 -10.54 -6.07
CA VAL A 132 -9.50 -10.16 -5.61
C VAL A 132 -10.44 -10.00 -6.79
N ASP A 133 -11.71 -10.40 -6.61
CA ASP A 133 -12.75 -10.07 -7.57
C ASP A 133 -12.95 -8.53 -7.61
N PRO A 134 -13.21 -7.89 -8.77
CA PRO A 134 -13.65 -6.48 -8.81
C PRO A 134 -14.87 -6.16 -7.92
N GLU A 135 -15.62 -7.15 -7.46
CA GLU A 135 -16.69 -6.96 -6.47
C GLU A 135 -16.19 -6.95 -5.00
N GLU A 136 -14.95 -7.37 -4.75
CA GLU A 136 -14.32 -7.41 -3.41
C GLU A 136 -13.48 -6.17 -3.11
N THR A 137 -13.22 -5.32 -4.12
CA THR A 137 -12.59 -4.01 -3.92
C THR A 137 -13.64 -3.01 -3.44
N ALA A 138 -13.34 -2.31 -2.34
CA ALA A 138 -14.13 -1.14 -1.90
C ALA A 138 -14.09 0.05 -2.88
N CYS A 139 -13.21 -0.01 -3.89
CA CYS A 139 -13.03 1.03 -4.89
C CYS A 139 -13.89 0.77 -6.13
N ALA A 140 -14.93 1.59 -6.34
CA ALA A 140 -15.87 1.49 -7.43
C ALA A 140 -15.40 2.19 -8.71
N THR A 141 -14.70 3.32 -8.60
CA THR A 141 -14.25 4.09 -9.79
C THR A 141 -12.85 3.73 -10.28
N GLY A 142 -12.22 2.74 -9.63
CA GLY A 142 -10.89 2.24 -9.97
C GLY A 142 -9.75 3.05 -9.38
N PHE A 143 -8.52 2.75 -9.79
CA PHE A 143 -7.32 3.31 -9.17
C PHE A 143 -6.71 4.45 -10.02
N LYS A 144 -6.05 5.39 -9.34
CA LYS A 144 -5.24 6.47 -9.93
C LYS A 144 -3.80 6.35 -9.44
N CYS A 145 -2.86 6.59 -10.32
CA CYS A 145 -1.46 6.73 -9.97
C CYS A 145 -1.16 8.16 -9.53
N THR A 146 -1.07 8.38 -8.22
CA THR A 146 -0.93 9.72 -7.64
C THR A 146 -0.12 9.70 -6.35
N VAL A 147 0.24 10.88 -5.86
CA VAL A 147 0.95 11.05 -4.58
C VAL A 147 -0.07 11.08 -3.45
N LEU A 148 0.24 10.39 -2.34
CA LEU A 148 -0.65 10.36 -1.17
C LEU A 148 -0.16 11.20 0.01
N GLN A 149 1.15 11.37 0.18
CA GLN A 149 1.72 12.08 1.33
C GLN A 149 3.00 12.88 1.00
N ARG A 150 3.21 13.95 1.77
CA ARG A 150 4.37 14.86 1.71
C ARG A 150 5.53 14.44 2.62
N LEU A 151 5.39 13.36 3.40
CA LEU A 151 6.36 12.98 4.43
C LEU A 151 6.53 11.46 4.51
N GLY A 152 7.62 11.03 5.15
CA GLY A 152 7.93 9.61 5.36
C GLY A 152 8.63 8.95 4.17
N GLN A 153 8.72 7.62 4.23
CA GLN A 153 9.51 6.84 3.26
C GLN A 153 8.95 6.85 1.83
N PHE A 154 7.68 7.22 1.65
CA PHE A 154 7.02 7.34 0.35
C PHE A 154 6.68 8.79 0.02
N CYS A 155 7.50 9.73 0.53
CA CYS A 155 7.26 11.13 0.24
C CYS A 155 7.34 11.42 -1.26
N CYS A 156 6.28 12.02 -1.81
CA CYS A 156 6.17 12.35 -3.22
C CYS A 156 6.29 11.15 -4.18
N ASP A 157 6.31 9.93 -3.67
CA ASP A 157 6.21 8.72 -4.47
C ASP A 157 4.77 8.55 -4.94
N LYS A 158 4.64 8.16 -6.20
CA LYS A 158 3.35 7.84 -6.79
C LYS A 158 2.96 6.41 -6.43
N LEU A 159 1.75 6.27 -5.90
CA LEU A 159 1.14 5.02 -5.50
C LEU A 159 -0.20 4.84 -6.21
N CYS A 160 -0.63 3.59 -6.34
CA CYS A 160 -1.97 3.27 -6.79
C CYS A 160 -2.97 3.49 -5.66
N VAL A 161 -3.79 4.54 -5.78
CA VAL A 161 -4.78 4.93 -4.76
C VAL A 161 -6.18 4.82 -5.35
N CYS A 162 -7.15 4.40 -4.54
CA CYS A 162 -8.55 4.34 -4.96
C CYS A 162 -9.06 5.76 -5.28
N ARG A 163 -9.69 5.94 -6.45
CA ARG A 163 -10.22 7.24 -6.89
C ARG A 163 -11.34 7.78 -6.01
N ASP A 164 -12.11 6.90 -5.38
CA ASP A 164 -13.22 7.27 -4.49
C ASP A 164 -12.71 7.91 -3.19
N ASP A 165 -11.45 7.67 -2.84
CA ASP A 165 -10.83 8.10 -1.58
C ASP A 165 -10.07 9.41 -1.74
N LEU A 166 -9.96 9.91 -2.97
CA LEU A 166 -9.16 11.08 -3.30
C LEU A 166 -9.99 12.36 -3.13
N PRO A 167 -9.75 13.19 -2.10
CA PRO A 167 -10.09 14.60 -2.19
C PRO A 167 -9.26 15.24 -3.32
N ALA A 168 -9.51 16.51 -3.65
CA ALA A 168 -8.73 17.22 -4.66
C ALA A 168 -7.22 17.21 -4.31
N LEU A 169 -6.47 16.25 -4.88
CA LEU A 169 -5.04 16.07 -4.67
C LEU A 169 -4.19 17.03 -5.51
N ASP A 170 -4.82 17.92 -6.28
CA ASP A 170 -4.14 18.79 -7.23
C ASP A 170 -3.06 19.66 -6.55
N GLU A 171 -3.29 20.09 -5.30
CA GLU A 171 -2.29 20.83 -4.50
C GLU A 171 -1.10 19.94 -4.13
N LEU A 172 -1.35 18.71 -3.68
CA LEU A 172 -0.30 17.76 -3.31
C LEU A 172 0.54 17.33 -4.52
N GLU A 173 -0.11 17.10 -5.67
CA GLU A 173 0.59 16.79 -6.92
C GLU A 173 1.47 17.95 -7.37
N MET A 174 0.99 19.19 -7.21
CA MET A 174 1.78 20.39 -7.51
C MET A 174 2.99 20.52 -6.59
N ASP A 175 2.81 20.34 -5.28
CA ASP A 175 3.89 20.44 -4.28
C ASP A 175 4.91 19.31 -4.37
N CYS A 176 4.53 18.20 -4.98
CA CYS A 176 5.45 17.09 -5.27
C CYS A 176 6.06 17.17 -6.68
N THR A 177 5.93 18.31 -7.38
CA THR A 177 6.57 18.51 -8.68
C THR A 177 8.10 18.51 -8.54
N PRO A 178 8.82 17.66 -9.29
CA PRO A 178 10.27 17.56 -9.18
C PRO A 178 10.99 18.90 -9.36
N ASN A 179 11.87 19.23 -8.41
CA ASN A 179 12.69 20.45 -8.35
C ASN A 179 11.91 21.78 -8.27
N ILE A 180 10.59 21.74 -8.07
CA ILE A 180 9.76 22.95 -8.06
C ILE A 180 8.92 23.01 -6.80
N GLY A 181 8.24 21.92 -6.46
CA GLY A 181 7.32 21.90 -5.35
C GLY A 181 8.03 21.82 -4.00
N ASP A 182 7.47 22.51 -3.01
CA ASP A 182 8.08 22.64 -1.67
C ASP A 182 8.23 21.27 -0.99
N ALA A 183 7.21 20.41 -1.07
CA ALA A 183 7.28 19.06 -0.50
C ALA A 183 8.34 18.20 -1.19
N TRP A 184 8.50 18.31 -2.52
CA TRP A 184 9.57 17.59 -3.22
C TRP A 184 10.95 18.03 -2.77
N LEU A 185 11.16 19.35 -2.59
CA LEU A 185 12.43 19.91 -2.12
C LEU A 185 12.75 19.44 -0.71
N GLU A 186 11.77 19.43 0.19
CA GLU A 186 11.93 18.93 1.55
C GLU A 186 12.37 17.47 1.55
N CYS A 187 11.69 16.62 0.78
CA CYS A 187 11.94 15.18 0.76
C CYS A 187 13.24 14.77 0.06
N ASN A 188 13.76 15.61 -0.84
CA ASN A 188 15.04 15.38 -1.52
C ASN A 188 16.18 16.24 -0.98
N SER A 189 15.91 17.08 0.03
CA SER A 189 16.96 17.81 0.72
C SER A 189 17.82 16.82 1.50
N THR A 190 19.13 16.91 1.34
CA THR A 190 20.09 16.07 2.06
C THR A 190 20.30 16.55 3.50
N ASP A 191 19.36 17.32 4.05
CA ASP A 191 19.52 17.94 5.35
C ASP A 191 19.43 16.88 6.45
N PRO A 192 20.50 16.65 7.22
CA PRO A 192 20.58 15.58 8.22
C PRO A 192 19.66 15.79 9.44
N ALA A 193 18.80 16.81 9.42
CA ALA A 193 17.84 17.12 10.48
C ALA A 193 16.52 16.35 10.35
N MET A 194 16.28 15.67 9.22
CA MET A 194 15.06 14.91 8.92
C MET A 194 15.35 13.40 8.80
N ASP A 195 16.31 12.85 9.54
CA ASP A 195 16.41 11.39 9.69
C ASP A 195 15.33 10.92 10.69
N PRO A 196 14.24 10.27 10.24
CA PRO A 196 13.23 9.74 11.16
C PRO A 196 13.74 8.55 11.99
N SER A 197 15.01 8.11 11.83
CA SER A 197 15.58 6.98 12.59
C SER A 197 16.09 7.33 14.00
N MET A 198 15.90 8.56 14.49
CA MET A 198 16.48 9.01 15.78
C MET A 198 15.47 9.34 16.90
N THR A 199 14.24 8.83 16.88
CA THR A 199 13.33 8.85 18.06
C THR A 199 13.37 7.51 18.81
N GLY A 200 14.53 7.17 19.36
CA GLY A 200 14.72 5.89 20.03
C GLY A 200 15.85 5.85 21.05
N ALA A 201 15.95 6.83 21.93
CA ALA A 201 16.74 6.68 23.16
C ALA A 201 16.28 7.69 24.23
N ALA A 202 15.54 7.21 25.23
CA ALA A 202 15.42 7.85 26.52
C ALA A 202 16.03 6.93 27.60
N PRO A 203 16.86 7.43 28.53
CA PRO A 203 16.90 6.92 29.89
C PRO A 203 15.79 7.51 30.76
#